data_AF-A0A5C9EKM9-F1
#
_entry.id   AF-A0A5C9EKM9-F1
#
_cell.length_a   1.000
_cell.length_b   1.000
_cell.length_c   1.000
_cell.angle_alpha   90.00
_cell.angle_beta   90.00
_cell.angle_gamma   90.00
#
_symmetry.space_group_name_H-M   'P 1'
#
loop_
_entity.id
_entity.type
_entity.pdbx_description
1 polymer ?
#
loop_
_entity_poly.entity_id
_entity_poly.type
_entity_poly.pdbx_seq_one_letter_code
_entity_poly.pdbx_strand_id
1 'polypeptide(L)'
;MIDWPPSRCEFPDNFIERMIAFDKCECELTCELLGRSSYHEYTDATVWDEGLLEDIHAAGEGILNFIACCSELNEKSYFGKRIVSLDIETTTWFPKAYEGFVNILGMSVLDLREGPIENSRLLIHQTFNMLRKKEKACHLLHLALDILNDADIVLVFNKGFDIKILNTIIENFCIEYEFPETIVDLKDSYRSLAHLEQFLKKKVKFRRLNSEKGKYPDYYKLFKGKGSKGVGKQIEPIGIYNIMDTLTPLYAFLLLE
;
A
#
# COMPACT_ATOMS: atom_id res chain seq x y z
N MET A 1 12.66 15.09 5.56
CA MET A 1 13.12 14.66 4.22
C MET A 1 13.12 13.15 4.17
N ILE A 2 12.09 12.62 3.52
CA ILE A 2 11.97 11.23 3.11
C ILE A 2 12.99 10.93 2.01
N ASP A 3 13.76 9.88 2.20
CA ASP A 3 14.68 9.35 1.20
C ASP A 3 14.16 8.03 0.66
N TRP A 4 14.53 7.72 -0.59
CA TRP A 4 14.27 6.40 -1.14
C TRP A 4 14.99 5.33 -0.31
N PRO A 5 14.35 4.19 -0.03
CA PRO A 5 15.06 3.03 0.46
C PRO A 5 16.22 2.72 -0.50
N PRO A 6 17.38 2.27 -0.01
CA PRO A 6 18.54 1.98 -0.85
C PRO A 6 18.22 0.90 -1.89
N SER A 7 17.85 1.32 -3.10
CA SER A 7 17.40 0.39 -4.13
C SER A 7 18.50 -0.59 -4.52
N ARG A 8 18.21 -1.89 -4.38
CA ARG A 8 19.11 -2.97 -4.81
C ARG A 8 19.20 -3.11 -6.33
N CYS A 9 18.34 -2.41 -7.08
CA CYS A 9 18.32 -2.43 -8.54
C CYS A 9 18.19 -1.02 -9.13
N GLU A 10 18.59 -0.88 -10.40
CA GLU A 10 18.28 0.32 -11.21
C GLU A 10 16.75 0.50 -11.31
N PHE A 11 16.30 1.76 -11.39
CA PHE A 11 14.88 2.05 -11.52
C PHE A 11 14.36 1.59 -12.90
N PRO A 12 13.38 0.68 -12.96
CA PRO A 12 12.98 0.01 -14.20
C PRO A 12 12.23 0.95 -15.16
N ASP A 13 12.39 0.73 -16.47
CA ASP A 13 11.63 1.43 -17.51
C ASP A 13 10.12 1.17 -17.43
N ASN A 14 9.32 2.22 -17.68
CA ASN A 14 7.86 2.20 -17.64
C ASN A 14 7.27 1.85 -16.27
N PHE A 15 7.91 2.35 -15.22
CA PHE A 15 7.42 2.28 -13.85
C PHE A 15 7.16 3.67 -13.27
N ILE A 16 6.28 3.68 -12.28
CA ILE A 16 6.09 4.80 -11.37
C ILE A 16 6.29 4.25 -9.97
N GLU A 17 6.97 5.01 -9.13
CA GLU A 17 7.10 4.72 -7.72
C GLU A 17 6.89 6.01 -6.94
N ARG A 18 6.16 5.91 -5.85
CA ARG A 18 5.80 7.08 -5.06
C ARG A 18 5.67 6.73 -3.59
N MET A 19 5.96 7.69 -2.74
CA MET A 19 5.92 7.55 -1.29
C MET A 19 5.23 8.75 -0.64
N ILE A 20 4.57 8.49 0.48
CA ILE A 20 4.04 9.51 1.38
C ILE A 20 4.59 9.19 2.77
N ALA A 21 5.22 10.16 3.42
CA ALA A 21 5.55 10.06 4.84
C ALA A 21 4.65 11.00 5.63
N PHE A 22 3.96 10.43 6.60
CA PHE A 22 3.28 11.17 7.65
C PHE A 22 4.12 11.09 8.92
N ASP A 23 4.50 12.25 9.42
CA ASP A 23 5.25 12.38 10.67
C ASP A 23 4.40 13.21 11.63
N LYS A 24 4.08 12.63 12.80
CA LYS A 24 3.39 13.33 13.88
C LYS A 24 4.43 13.67 14.95
N CYS A 25 4.58 14.94 15.28
CA CYS A 25 5.39 15.40 16.41
C CYS A 25 4.50 16.30 17.28
N GLU A 26 4.35 15.93 18.56
CA GLU A 26 3.43 16.61 19.49
C GLU A 26 1.99 16.68 18.94
N CYS A 27 1.60 17.85 18.39
CA CYS A 27 0.29 18.14 17.83
C CYS A 27 0.30 18.46 16.33
N GLU A 28 1.48 18.48 15.70
CA GLU A 28 1.61 18.80 14.28
C GLU A 28 1.77 17.53 13.46
N LEU A 29 0.93 17.40 12.42
CA LEU A 29 1.06 16.36 11.41
C LEU A 29 1.71 16.99 10.18
N THR A 30 2.87 16.48 9.80
CA THR A 30 3.53 16.84 8.55
C THR A 30 3.35 15.72 7.53
N CYS A 31 3.32 16.11 6.26
CA CYS A 31 3.18 15.19 5.14
C CYS A 31 4.23 15.54 4.09
N GLU A 32 5.08 14.58 3.74
CA GLU A 32 6.06 14.71 2.67
C GLU A 32 5.72 13.74 1.54
N LEU A 33 5.65 14.26 0.30
CA LEU A 33 5.39 13.48 -0.90
C LEU A 33 6.69 13.29 -1.70
N LEU A 34 6.91 12.07 -2.17
CA LEU A 34 8.02 11.74 -3.05
C LEU A 34 7.51 10.91 -4.23
N GLY A 35 8.10 11.13 -5.40
CA GLY A 35 7.66 10.51 -6.65
C GLY A 35 8.80 10.37 -7.63
N ARG A 36 8.82 9.25 -8.36
CA ARG A 36 9.69 9.07 -9.52
C ARG A 36 8.98 8.31 -10.63
N SER A 37 9.23 8.71 -11.89
CA SER A 37 8.61 8.09 -13.06
C SER A 37 9.62 7.87 -14.19
N SER A 38 9.60 6.67 -14.77
CA SER A 38 10.26 6.33 -16.03
C SER A 38 9.22 6.09 -17.14
N TYR A 39 7.94 6.29 -16.85
CA TYR A 39 6.86 6.18 -17.84
C TYR A 39 6.61 7.52 -18.53
N HIS A 40 6.71 7.52 -19.84
CA HIS A 40 6.72 8.73 -20.68
C HIS A 40 5.56 9.73 -20.51
N GLU A 41 4.40 9.32 -20.00
CA GLU A 41 3.26 10.25 -19.76
C GLU A 41 3.29 10.91 -18.37
N TYR A 42 4.20 10.49 -17.48
CA TYR A 42 4.31 11.00 -16.11
C TYR A 42 5.73 11.48 -15.82
N THR A 43 5.82 12.61 -15.12
CA THR A 43 7.08 13.11 -14.52
C THR A 43 7.00 12.94 -13.01
N ASP A 44 8.13 13.07 -12.32
CA ASP A 44 8.21 13.00 -10.86
C ASP A 44 7.22 13.97 -10.17
N ALA A 45 6.94 15.11 -10.79
CA ALA A 45 6.00 16.12 -10.29
C ALA A 45 4.52 15.81 -10.57
N THR A 46 4.21 14.86 -11.46
CA THR A 46 2.82 14.55 -11.88
C THR A 46 2.35 13.16 -11.45
N VAL A 47 3.14 12.43 -10.65
CA VAL A 47 2.74 11.12 -10.10
C VAL A 47 1.73 11.23 -8.96
N TRP A 48 1.46 12.43 -8.45
CA TRP A 48 0.47 12.71 -7.44
C TRP A 48 -0.62 13.64 -7.99
N ASP A 49 -1.87 13.31 -7.70
CA ASP A 49 -2.99 14.24 -7.80
C ASP A 49 -3.34 14.67 -6.37
N GLU A 50 -2.78 15.80 -5.93
CA GLU A 50 -2.95 16.31 -4.57
C GLU A 50 -4.44 16.55 -4.23
N GLY A 51 -5.28 16.82 -5.23
CA GLY A 51 -6.71 16.99 -5.05
C GLY A 51 -7.45 15.72 -4.61
N LEU A 52 -6.81 14.55 -4.71
CA LEU A 52 -7.38 13.25 -4.36
C LEU A 52 -6.78 12.63 -3.09
N LEU A 53 -5.86 13.32 -2.41
CA LEU A 53 -5.15 12.78 -1.24
C LEU A 53 -5.94 12.88 0.07
N GLU A 54 -7.09 13.56 0.11
CA GLU A 54 -7.87 13.78 1.34
C GLU A 54 -8.18 12.47 2.08
N ASP A 55 -8.54 11.39 1.36
CA ASP A 55 -8.79 10.06 1.93
C ASP A 55 -7.57 9.51 2.67
N ILE A 56 -6.40 9.68 2.06
CA ILE A 56 -5.12 9.18 2.58
C ILE A 56 -4.71 10.00 3.81
N HIS A 57 -4.83 11.33 3.74
CA HIS A 57 -4.55 12.21 4.87
C HIS A 57 -5.42 11.89 6.08
N ALA A 58 -6.74 11.76 5.88
CA ALA A 58 -7.66 11.45 6.97
C ALA A 58 -7.38 10.09 7.63
N ALA A 59 -7.01 9.08 6.83
CA ALA A 59 -6.62 7.77 7.33
C ALA A 59 -5.28 7.81 8.07
N GLY A 60 -4.26 8.45 7.49
CA GLY A 60 -2.93 8.56 8.08
C GLY A 60 -2.95 9.34 9.40
N GLU A 61 -3.66 10.47 9.43
CA GLU A 61 -3.90 11.23 10.65
C GLU A 61 -4.61 10.38 11.70
N GLY A 62 -5.67 9.66 11.32
CA GLY A 62 -6.42 8.80 12.23
C GLY A 62 -5.55 7.72 12.88
N ILE A 63 -4.70 7.06 12.08
CA ILE A 63 -3.76 6.04 12.56
C ILE A 63 -2.76 6.65 13.54
N LEU A 64 -2.07 7.73 13.16
CA LEU A 64 -1.04 8.34 14.02
C LEU A 64 -1.64 8.94 15.30
N ASN A 65 -2.84 9.52 15.22
CA ASN A 65 -3.56 10.00 16.41
C ASN A 65 -3.98 8.85 17.33
N PHE A 66 -4.40 7.70 16.78
CA PHE A 66 -4.70 6.53 17.60
C PHE A 66 -3.45 6.07 18.36
N ILE A 67 -2.31 5.94 17.66
CA ILE A 67 -1.04 5.51 18.26
C ILE A 67 -0.60 6.49 19.37
N ALA A 68 -0.58 7.79 19.09
CA ALA A 68 -0.17 8.81 20.05
C ALA A 68 -1.06 8.88 21.31
N CYS A 69 -2.35 8.55 21.18
CA CYS A 69 -3.31 8.63 22.27
C CYS A 69 -3.61 7.28 22.96
N CYS A 70 -2.99 6.18 22.53
CA CYS A 70 -3.23 4.86 23.10
C CYS A 70 -2.44 4.67 24.40
N SER A 71 -3.10 4.79 25.55
CA SER A 71 -2.46 4.66 26.87
C SER A 71 -1.91 3.27 27.18
N GLU A 72 -2.42 2.24 26.50
CA GLU A 72 -2.07 0.82 26.69
C GLU A 72 -1.28 0.28 25.49
N LEU A 73 -0.63 1.15 24.71
CA LEU A 73 0.07 0.75 23.49
C LEU A 73 1.13 -0.33 23.76
N ASN A 74 1.84 -0.23 24.88
CA ASN A 74 2.86 -1.19 25.31
C ASN A 74 2.33 -2.58 25.65
N GLU A 75 1.02 -2.72 25.86
CA GLU A 75 0.36 -4.01 26.11
C GLU A 75 -0.12 -4.68 24.82
N LYS A 76 -0.05 -3.97 23.69
CA LYS A 76 -0.49 -4.47 22.38
C LYS A 76 0.48 -5.50 21.82
N SER A 77 -0.06 -6.53 21.18
CA SER A 77 0.71 -7.62 20.54
C SER A 77 1.64 -7.16 19.41
N TYR A 78 1.38 -5.96 18.88
CA TYR A 78 2.13 -5.31 17.82
C TYR A 78 3.11 -4.24 18.31
N PHE A 79 3.19 -3.98 19.62
CA PHE A 79 4.17 -3.05 20.17
C PHE A 79 5.60 -3.57 19.95
N GLY A 80 6.54 -2.66 19.67
CA GLY A 80 7.94 -3.04 19.42
C GLY A 80 8.14 -3.77 18.10
N LYS A 81 7.25 -3.60 17.11
CA LYS A 81 7.30 -4.28 15.81
C LYS A 81 7.14 -3.30 14.65
N ARG A 82 7.67 -3.68 13.49
CA ARG A 82 7.39 -3.05 12.20
C ARG A 82 6.29 -3.80 11.47
N ILE A 83 5.20 -3.10 11.21
CA ILE A 83 4.00 -3.62 10.57
C ILE A 83 3.98 -3.11 9.13
N VAL A 84 3.82 -4.03 8.16
CA VAL A 84 3.64 -3.71 6.75
C VAL A 84 2.30 -4.25 6.30
N SER A 85 1.34 -3.37 6.03
CA SER A 85 0.08 -3.71 5.38
C SER A 85 0.22 -3.59 3.87
N LEU A 86 -0.06 -4.65 3.12
CA LEU A 86 0.14 -4.69 1.67
C LEU A 86 -1.13 -5.08 0.91
N ASP A 87 -1.24 -4.57 -0.31
CA ASP A 87 -2.32 -4.85 -1.24
C ASP A 87 -1.80 -4.78 -2.68
N ILE A 88 -2.29 -5.65 -3.55
CA ILE A 88 -1.91 -5.66 -4.97
C ILE A 88 -3.11 -5.44 -5.87
N GLU A 89 -2.89 -4.66 -6.93
CA GLU A 89 -3.87 -4.55 -8.01
C GLU A 89 -3.44 -5.35 -9.23
N THR A 90 -4.37 -6.16 -9.72
CA THR A 90 -4.12 -7.16 -10.76
C THR A 90 -4.97 -6.89 -12.00
N THR A 91 -4.84 -7.69 -13.04
CA THR A 91 -5.81 -7.62 -14.15
C THR A 91 -7.22 -8.03 -13.69
N THR A 92 -8.27 -7.50 -14.33
CA THR A 92 -9.67 -7.88 -14.04
C THR A 92 -10.05 -9.33 -14.40
N TRP A 93 -9.13 -10.11 -14.97
CA TRP A 93 -9.34 -11.53 -15.26
C TRP A 93 -8.57 -12.39 -14.24
N PHE A 94 -9.28 -12.90 -13.23
CA PHE A 94 -8.69 -13.63 -12.10
C PHE A 94 -7.71 -14.74 -12.48
N PRO A 95 -7.96 -15.60 -13.50
CA PRO A 95 -6.97 -16.61 -13.87
C PRO A 95 -5.60 -16.02 -14.23
N LYS A 96 -5.54 -14.90 -14.96
CA LYS A 96 -4.26 -14.21 -15.22
C LYS A 96 -3.69 -13.54 -13.98
N ALA A 97 -4.52 -13.06 -13.05
CA ALA A 97 -3.99 -12.51 -11.80
C ALA A 97 -3.12 -13.56 -11.09
N TYR A 98 -3.59 -14.82 -11.02
CA TYR A 98 -2.84 -15.95 -10.46
C TYR A 98 -1.60 -16.37 -11.27
N GLU A 99 -1.49 -15.96 -12.53
CA GLU A 99 -0.27 -16.12 -13.34
C GLU A 99 0.78 -15.00 -13.08
N GLY A 100 0.51 -14.06 -12.17
CA GLY A 100 1.42 -12.96 -11.84
C GLY A 100 1.19 -11.68 -12.65
N PHE A 101 0.02 -11.48 -13.26
CA PHE A 101 -0.33 -10.20 -13.90
C PHE A 101 -0.70 -9.14 -12.84
N VAL A 102 0.33 -8.61 -12.17
CA VAL A 102 0.24 -7.56 -11.16
C VAL A 102 0.66 -6.22 -11.77
N ASN A 103 -0.12 -5.20 -11.44
CA ASN A 103 -0.01 -3.85 -11.97
C ASN A 103 0.45 -2.85 -10.93
N ILE A 104 0.00 -3.02 -9.68
CA ILE A 104 0.29 -2.11 -8.58
C ILE A 104 0.61 -2.95 -7.36
N LEU A 105 1.63 -2.53 -6.60
CA LEU A 105 1.89 -2.99 -5.24
C LEU A 105 1.87 -1.76 -4.35
N GLY A 106 0.95 -1.73 -3.38
CA GLY A 106 0.86 -0.71 -2.35
C GLY A 106 1.26 -1.29 -1.01
N MET A 107 1.85 -0.45 -0.17
CA MET A 107 2.20 -0.78 1.22
C MET A 107 1.97 0.42 2.13
N SER A 108 1.48 0.15 3.34
CA SER A 108 1.50 1.08 4.48
C SER A 108 2.35 0.48 5.58
N VAL A 109 3.29 1.26 6.09
CA VAL A 109 4.35 0.82 7.01
C VAL A 109 4.28 1.66 8.26
N LEU A 110 4.10 0.99 9.40
CA LEU A 110 4.16 1.59 10.72
C LEU A 110 5.27 0.91 11.51
N ASP A 111 6.30 1.67 11.89
CA ASP A 111 7.42 1.16 12.69
C ASP A 111 7.24 1.59 14.15
N LEU A 112 7.05 0.62 15.04
CA LEU A 112 6.87 0.83 16.48
C LEU A 112 8.04 0.27 17.30
N ARG A 113 9.18 -0.05 16.66
CA ARG A 113 10.35 -0.64 17.33
C ARG A 113 11.15 0.38 18.13
N GLU A 114 11.33 1.58 17.60
CA GLU A 114 12.20 2.60 18.19
C GLU A 114 11.55 3.98 18.21
N GLY A 115 11.88 4.77 19.24
CA GLY A 115 11.50 6.17 19.36
C GLY A 115 10.33 6.44 20.30
N PRO A 116 10.11 7.72 20.67
CA PRO A 116 8.90 8.13 21.38
C PRO A 116 7.68 7.85 20.50
N ILE A 117 6.64 7.25 21.06
CA ILE A 117 5.34 7.03 20.39
C ILE A 117 4.79 8.36 19.82
N GLU A 118 5.08 9.45 20.51
CA GLU A 118 4.73 10.82 20.15
C GLU A 118 5.37 11.30 18.83
N ASN A 119 6.39 10.57 18.33
CA ASN A 119 7.12 10.80 17.09
C ASN A 119 6.91 9.64 16.09
N SER A 120 5.73 9.02 16.11
CA SER A 120 5.41 7.92 15.22
C SER A 120 5.35 8.37 13.76
N ARG A 121 5.88 7.52 12.87
CA ARG A 121 5.89 7.74 11.43
C ARG A 121 5.08 6.67 10.72
N LEU A 122 4.19 7.11 9.82
CA LEU A 122 3.47 6.24 8.89
C LEU A 122 4.00 6.50 7.49
N LEU A 123 4.59 5.47 6.90
CA LEU A 123 5.09 5.51 5.53
C LEU A 123 4.13 4.78 4.59
N ILE A 124 3.86 5.36 3.43
CA ILE A 124 3.14 4.71 2.33
C ILE A 124 4.12 4.58 1.18
N HIS A 125 4.19 3.41 0.57
CA HIS A 125 4.98 3.12 -0.62
C HIS A 125 4.08 2.48 -1.67
N GLN A 126 4.15 2.95 -2.91
CA GLN A 126 3.37 2.38 -4.00
C GLN A 126 4.16 2.37 -5.29
N THR A 127 4.04 1.25 -6.00
CA THR A 127 4.77 1.00 -7.25
C THR A 127 3.81 0.56 -8.35
N PHE A 128 4.02 1.04 -9.58
CA PHE A 128 3.18 0.76 -10.74
C PHE A 128 3.99 0.13 -11.88
N ASN A 129 3.56 -1.03 -12.35
CA ASN A 129 3.95 -1.63 -13.63
C ASN A 129 3.04 -1.06 -14.74
N MET A 130 3.45 0.05 -15.36
CA MET A 130 2.59 0.78 -16.30
C MET A 130 2.28 -0.02 -17.57
N LEU A 131 3.12 -0.99 -17.93
CA LEU A 131 2.87 -1.86 -19.08
C LEU A 131 1.91 -3.02 -18.77
N ARG A 132 1.65 -3.32 -17.49
CA ARG A 132 0.75 -4.41 -17.05
C ARG A 132 1.20 -5.78 -17.58
N LYS A 133 2.51 -5.93 -17.71
CA LYS A 133 3.18 -7.10 -18.28
C LYS A 133 3.67 -8.00 -17.15
N LYS A 134 3.32 -9.28 -17.17
CA LYS A 134 3.72 -10.23 -16.12
C LYS A 134 5.24 -10.37 -16.01
N GLU A 135 5.95 -10.28 -17.13
CA GLU A 135 7.42 -10.35 -17.19
C GLU A 135 8.11 -9.17 -16.50
N LYS A 136 7.36 -8.13 -16.13
CA LYS A 136 7.84 -6.97 -15.39
C LYS A 136 7.41 -6.98 -13.93
N ALA A 137 6.54 -7.90 -13.50
CA ALA A 137 5.96 -7.89 -12.16
C ALA A 137 7.01 -8.07 -11.05
N CYS A 138 8.12 -8.75 -11.31
CA CYS A 138 9.22 -8.90 -10.34
C CYS A 138 9.80 -7.56 -9.88
N HIS A 139 9.80 -6.53 -10.74
CA HIS A 139 10.31 -5.21 -10.37
C HIS A 139 9.48 -4.53 -9.28
N LEU A 140 8.18 -4.84 -9.18
CA LEU A 140 7.33 -4.35 -8.08
C LEU A 140 7.89 -4.83 -6.73
N LEU A 141 8.27 -6.11 -6.65
CA LEU A 141 8.86 -6.68 -5.45
C LEU A 141 10.27 -6.14 -5.20
N HIS A 142 11.14 -6.09 -6.22
CA HIS A 142 12.50 -5.57 -6.03
C HIS A 142 12.54 -4.15 -5.46
N LEU A 143 11.62 -3.27 -5.88
CA LEU A 143 11.51 -1.91 -5.35
C LEU A 143 10.93 -1.86 -3.92
N ALA A 144 10.20 -2.90 -3.51
CA ALA A 144 9.60 -3.04 -2.18
C ALA A 144 10.45 -3.89 -1.20
N LEU A 145 11.50 -4.57 -1.68
CA LEU A 145 12.18 -5.63 -0.93
C LEU A 145 12.76 -5.16 0.41
N ASP A 146 13.34 -3.97 0.47
CA ASP A 146 13.93 -3.50 1.74
C ASP A 146 12.86 -3.18 2.78
N ILE A 147 11.68 -2.72 2.36
CA ILE A 147 10.54 -2.53 3.26
C ILE A 147 10.03 -3.88 3.77
N LEU A 148 9.93 -4.85 2.88
CA LEU A 148 9.40 -6.19 3.18
C LEU A 148 10.35 -7.04 4.03
N ASN A 149 11.65 -7.00 3.75
CA ASN A 149 12.67 -7.74 4.51
C ASN A 149 12.80 -7.27 5.96
N ASP A 150 12.43 -6.02 6.24
CA ASP A 150 12.49 -5.42 7.57
C ASP A 150 11.18 -5.58 8.37
N ALA A 151 10.17 -6.25 7.79
CA ALA A 151 8.85 -6.40 8.39
C ALA A 151 8.80 -7.52 9.44
N ASP A 152 8.30 -7.20 10.65
CA ASP A 152 7.99 -8.21 11.67
C ASP A 152 6.60 -8.81 11.47
N ILE A 153 5.65 -8.00 10.99
CA ILE A 153 4.26 -8.39 10.71
C ILE A 153 3.89 -7.93 9.30
N VAL A 154 3.36 -8.85 8.50
CA VAL A 154 2.69 -8.52 7.24
C VAL A 154 1.18 -8.64 7.40
N LEU A 155 0.46 -7.55 7.13
CA LEU A 155 -1.00 -7.53 7.09
C LEU A 155 -1.48 -7.59 5.64
N VAL A 156 -2.50 -8.41 5.39
CA VAL A 156 -3.20 -8.49 4.10
C VAL A 156 -4.70 -8.63 4.32
N PHE A 157 -5.48 -8.29 3.30
CA PHE A 157 -6.90 -8.62 3.27
C PHE A 157 -7.15 -9.69 2.22
N ASN A 158 -7.10 -10.98 2.62
CA ASN A 158 -7.15 -12.20 1.79
C ASN A 158 -5.78 -12.73 1.33
N LYS A 159 -5.02 -13.35 2.25
CA LYS A 159 -3.71 -13.95 1.93
C LYS A 159 -3.77 -15.01 0.82
N GLY A 160 -4.91 -15.68 0.68
CA GLY A 160 -5.16 -16.64 -0.41
C GLY A 160 -5.15 -16.02 -1.81
N PHE A 161 -5.21 -14.69 -1.91
CA PHE A 161 -5.07 -13.92 -3.13
C PHE A 161 -3.70 -13.22 -3.18
N ASP A 162 -3.46 -12.22 -2.34
CA ASP A 162 -2.28 -11.34 -2.46
C ASP A 162 -0.97 -12.11 -2.27
N ILE A 163 -0.82 -12.77 -1.12
CA ILE A 163 0.39 -13.55 -0.79
C ILE A 163 0.60 -14.67 -1.79
N LYS A 164 -0.48 -15.36 -2.20
CA LYS A 164 -0.38 -16.43 -3.20
C LYS A 164 0.15 -15.92 -4.54
N ILE A 165 -0.33 -14.77 -5.02
CA ILE A 165 0.12 -14.19 -6.29
C ILE A 165 1.56 -13.67 -6.18
N LEU A 166 1.91 -13.05 -5.06
CA LEU A 166 3.27 -12.59 -4.80
C LEU A 166 4.26 -13.77 -4.73
N ASN A 167 3.91 -14.87 -4.07
CA ASN A 167 4.71 -16.11 -4.07
C ASN A 167 4.89 -16.67 -5.48
N THR A 168 3.84 -16.66 -6.32
CA THR A 168 3.98 -17.04 -7.74
C THR A 168 5.03 -16.18 -8.46
N ILE A 169 5.11 -14.87 -8.17
CA ILE A 169 6.13 -13.99 -8.75
C ILE A 169 7.52 -14.32 -8.19
N ILE A 170 7.64 -14.47 -6.86
CA ILE A 170 8.89 -14.83 -6.19
C ILE A 170 9.49 -16.11 -6.81
N GLU A 171 8.68 -17.16 -6.93
CA GLU A 171 9.08 -18.45 -7.50
C GLU A 171 9.45 -18.32 -8.99
N ASN A 172 8.57 -17.71 -9.80
CA ASN A 172 8.78 -17.62 -11.26
C ASN A 172 10.02 -16.79 -11.65
N PHE A 173 10.41 -15.83 -10.83
CA PHE A 173 11.55 -14.96 -11.08
C PHE A 173 12.75 -15.24 -10.17
N CYS A 174 12.68 -16.30 -9.34
CA CYS A 174 13.74 -16.70 -8.41
C CYS A 174 14.21 -15.53 -7.52
N ILE A 175 13.27 -14.76 -6.97
CA ILE A 175 13.58 -13.65 -6.08
C ILE A 175 13.99 -14.23 -4.72
N GLU A 176 15.15 -13.82 -4.21
CA GLU A 176 15.62 -14.21 -2.86
C GLU A 176 14.83 -13.43 -1.80
N TYR A 177 13.63 -13.92 -1.48
CA TYR A 177 12.76 -13.34 -0.47
C TYR A 177 11.76 -14.37 0.05
N GLU A 178 11.54 -14.35 1.35
CA GLU A 178 10.47 -15.07 2.03
C GLU A 178 9.69 -14.07 2.89
N PHE A 179 8.37 -14.20 2.92
CA PHE A 179 7.56 -13.40 3.84
C PHE A 179 7.89 -13.74 5.30
N PRO A 180 7.76 -12.78 6.24
CA PRO A 180 7.97 -13.07 7.65
C PRO A 180 6.99 -14.14 8.15
N GLU A 181 7.35 -14.82 9.24
CA GLU A 181 6.53 -15.88 9.83
C GLU A 181 5.12 -15.39 10.21
N THR A 182 5.00 -14.11 10.59
CA THR A 182 3.72 -13.52 11.00
C THR A 182 3.04 -12.80 9.84
N ILE A 183 2.13 -13.52 9.17
CA ILE A 183 1.19 -12.95 8.20
C ILE A 183 -0.22 -12.97 8.80
N VAL A 184 -0.80 -11.79 9.02
CA VAL A 184 -2.19 -11.64 9.52
C VAL A 184 -3.14 -11.42 8.35
N ASP A 185 -4.12 -12.31 8.20
CA ASP A 185 -5.19 -12.15 7.21
C ASP A 185 -6.43 -11.54 7.87
N LEU A 186 -6.70 -10.27 7.57
CA LEU A 186 -7.85 -9.57 8.13
C LEU A 186 -9.19 -10.14 7.62
N LYS A 187 -9.17 -10.99 6.58
CA LYS A 187 -10.37 -11.70 6.13
C LYS A 187 -10.87 -12.73 7.13
N ASP A 188 -9.99 -13.22 8.02
CA ASP A 188 -10.36 -14.15 9.09
C ASP A 188 -11.31 -13.47 10.10
N SER A 189 -11.13 -12.16 10.33
CA SER A 189 -11.99 -11.34 11.20
C SER A 189 -13.13 -10.64 10.44
N TYR A 190 -12.93 -10.32 9.16
CA TYR A 190 -13.88 -9.57 8.35
C TYR A 190 -14.18 -10.25 7.02
N ARG A 191 -15.43 -10.66 6.82
CA ARG A 191 -15.87 -11.31 5.56
C ARG A 191 -15.64 -10.51 4.26
N SER A 192 -15.43 -9.19 4.34
CA SER A 192 -15.14 -8.32 3.19
C SER A 192 -14.57 -6.97 3.63
N LEU A 193 -13.86 -6.27 2.72
CA LEU A 193 -13.36 -4.91 2.99
C LEU A 193 -14.50 -3.94 3.35
N ALA A 194 -15.67 -4.09 2.72
CA ALA A 194 -16.84 -3.29 3.09
C ALA A 194 -17.30 -3.54 4.55
N HIS A 195 -17.16 -4.78 5.06
CA HIS A 195 -17.46 -5.07 6.46
C HIS A 195 -16.42 -4.44 7.40
N LEU A 196 -15.15 -4.48 7.02
CA LEU A 196 -14.06 -3.83 7.74
C LEU A 196 -14.26 -2.31 7.80
N GLU A 197 -14.61 -1.67 6.68
CA GLU A 197 -14.88 -0.23 6.64
C GLU A 197 -16.11 0.17 7.45
N GLN A 198 -17.14 -0.69 7.51
CA GLN A 198 -18.27 -0.46 8.41
C GLN A 198 -17.85 -0.50 9.88
N PHE A 199 -16.91 -1.37 10.25
CA PHE A 199 -16.31 -1.37 11.58
C PHE A 199 -15.57 -0.06 11.85
N LEU A 200 -14.69 0.38 10.95
CA LEU A 200 -13.96 1.64 11.07
C LEU A 200 -14.92 2.85 11.15
N LYS A 201 -15.95 2.89 10.32
CA LYS A 201 -16.98 3.93 10.35
C LYS A 201 -17.71 3.99 11.69
N LYS A 202 -17.94 2.85 12.34
CA LYS A 202 -18.58 2.80 13.67
C LYS A 202 -17.61 3.26 14.76
N LYS A 203 -16.36 2.79 14.72
CA LYS A 203 -15.35 3.02 15.76
C LYS A 203 -14.75 4.42 15.73
N VAL A 204 -14.34 4.88 14.54
CA VAL A 204 -13.53 6.11 14.35
C VAL A 204 -14.10 7.03 13.28
N LYS A 205 -15.36 6.80 12.85
CA LYS A 205 -16.07 7.62 11.84
C LYS A 205 -15.37 7.68 10.47
N PHE A 206 -14.46 6.76 10.19
CA PHE A 206 -13.78 6.62 8.89
C PHE A 206 -14.76 6.57 7.71
N ARG A 207 -14.39 7.23 6.61
CA ARG A 207 -15.09 7.22 5.32
C ARG A 207 -14.09 7.46 4.18
N ARG A 208 -14.30 6.80 3.03
CA ARG A 208 -13.70 7.18 1.75
C ARG A 208 -14.58 8.21 1.06
N LEU A 209 -13.99 9.24 0.47
CA LEU A 209 -14.61 10.32 -0.27
C LEU A 209 -14.35 10.15 -1.77
N ASN A 210 -13.11 9.82 -2.15
CA ASN A 210 -12.64 9.86 -3.53
C ASN A 210 -12.34 8.47 -4.14
N SER A 211 -12.36 7.41 -3.33
CA SER A 211 -11.93 6.05 -3.71
C SER A 211 -12.96 4.95 -3.39
N GLU A 212 -14.19 5.11 -3.90
CA GLU A 212 -15.34 4.26 -3.57
C GLU A 212 -15.13 2.77 -3.91
N LYS A 213 -15.55 1.89 -2.99
CA LYS A 213 -15.55 0.44 -3.18
C LYS A 213 -16.49 0.00 -4.31
N GLY A 214 -16.09 -1.06 -5.02
CA GLY A 214 -16.88 -1.66 -6.09
C GLY A 214 -16.68 -1.03 -7.48
N LYS A 215 -15.88 0.03 -7.60
CA LYS A 215 -15.58 0.71 -8.87
C LYS A 215 -14.26 0.26 -9.52
N TYR A 216 -13.64 -0.80 -9.00
CA TYR A 216 -12.37 -1.31 -9.51
C TYR A 216 -12.33 -1.51 -11.04
N PRO A 217 -13.34 -2.11 -11.70
CA PRO A 217 -13.31 -2.27 -13.16
C PRO A 217 -13.24 -0.94 -13.92
N ASP A 218 -13.88 0.11 -13.42
CA ASP A 218 -13.84 1.44 -14.02
C ASP A 218 -12.46 2.08 -13.83
N TYR A 219 -11.89 1.96 -12.63
CA TYR A 219 -10.55 2.47 -12.33
C TYR A 219 -9.48 1.75 -13.16
N TYR A 220 -9.59 0.42 -13.27
CA TYR A 220 -8.69 -0.37 -14.10
C TYR A 220 -8.80 -0.03 -15.59
N LYS A 221 -9.99 0.33 -16.08
CA LYS A 221 -10.18 0.78 -17.47
C LYS A 221 -9.44 2.10 -17.74
N LEU A 222 -9.45 3.05 -16.80
CA LEU A 222 -8.69 4.29 -16.89
C LEU A 222 -7.18 4.02 -16.86
N PHE A 223 -6.73 3.17 -15.94
CA PHE A 223 -5.33 2.77 -15.83
C PHE A 223 -4.80 2.00 -17.05
N LYS A 224 -5.66 1.23 -17.72
CA LYS A 224 -5.33 0.55 -18.98
C LYS A 224 -5.04 1.54 -20.11
N GLY A 225 -5.69 2.70 -20.11
CA GLY A 225 -5.62 3.67 -21.21
C GLY A 225 -6.27 3.14 -22.50
N LYS A 226 -5.98 3.81 -23.62
CA LYS A 226 -6.53 3.49 -24.94
C LYS A 226 -5.52 2.72 -25.82
N GLY A 227 -6.02 1.77 -26.61
CA GLY A 227 -5.21 0.99 -27.55
C GLY A 227 -4.37 -0.13 -26.91
N SER A 228 -3.62 -0.86 -27.73
CA SER A 228 -2.78 -1.99 -27.29
C SER A 228 -1.55 -1.57 -26.50
N LYS A 229 -1.03 -0.36 -26.76
CA LYS A 229 0.10 0.24 -26.03
C LYS A 229 -0.34 1.01 -24.78
N GLY A 230 -1.62 1.34 -24.65
CA GLY A 230 -2.19 2.05 -23.51
C GLY A 230 -1.72 3.49 -23.42
N VAL A 231 -2.27 4.37 -24.26
CA VAL A 231 -2.04 5.83 -24.23
C VAL A 231 -3.14 6.52 -23.43
N GLY A 232 -2.83 7.61 -22.72
CA GLY A 232 -3.77 8.34 -21.89
C GLY A 232 -4.16 7.54 -20.65
N LYS A 233 -3.19 6.85 -20.06
CA LYS A 233 -3.38 6.13 -18.79
C LYS A 233 -3.62 7.13 -17.67
N GLN A 234 -4.45 6.73 -16.72
CA GLN A 234 -4.63 7.48 -15.47
C GLN A 234 -4.25 6.57 -14.32
N ILE A 235 -3.24 6.96 -13.53
CA ILE A 235 -2.89 6.28 -12.28
C ILE A 235 -3.92 6.54 -11.18
N GLU A 236 -4.72 7.60 -11.30
CA GLU A 236 -5.86 7.84 -10.43
C GLU A 236 -7.19 7.55 -11.10
N PRO A 237 -8.18 7.04 -10.35
CA PRO A 237 -8.20 6.86 -8.88
C PRO A 237 -7.75 5.47 -8.40
N ILE A 238 -7.22 4.60 -9.27
CA ILE A 238 -6.79 3.24 -8.89
C ILE A 238 -5.64 3.27 -7.86
N GLY A 239 -4.77 4.27 -7.93
CA GLY A 239 -3.67 4.49 -7.02
C GLY A 239 -4.14 4.81 -5.60
N ILE A 240 -5.04 5.80 -5.45
CA ILE A 240 -5.68 6.11 -4.15
C ILE A 240 -6.43 4.89 -3.63
N TYR A 241 -7.18 4.21 -4.50
CA TYR A 241 -7.94 3.01 -4.11
C TYR A 241 -7.04 1.95 -3.47
N ASN A 242 -5.92 1.59 -4.11
CA ASN A 242 -4.97 0.62 -3.59
C ASN A 242 -4.29 1.07 -2.29
N ILE A 243 -3.91 2.34 -2.15
CA ILE A 243 -3.36 2.87 -0.88
C ILE A 243 -4.39 2.76 0.25
N MET A 244 -5.65 3.08 -0.03
CA MET A 244 -6.70 2.94 0.98
C MET A 244 -6.95 1.48 1.35
N ASP A 245 -6.69 0.54 0.43
CA ASP A 245 -6.76 -0.91 0.66
C ASP A 245 -5.61 -1.44 1.51
N THR A 246 -4.52 -0.68 1.67
CA THR A 246 -3.47 -0.96 2.67
C THR A 246 -3.71 -0.26 4.00
N LEU A 247 -4.20 0.99 3.98
CA LEU A 247 -4.45 1.77 5.20
C LEU A 247 -5.63 1.24 6.02
N THR A 248 -6.70 0.77 5.35
CA THR A 248 -7.89 0.30 6.05
C THR A 248 -7.63 -0.99 6.86
N PRO A 249 -6.98 -2.05 6.34
CA PRO A 249 -6.56 -3.20 7.14
C PRO A 249 -5.63 -2.81 8.28
N LEU A 250 -4.65 -1.92 8.04
CA LEU A 250 -3.75 -1.44 9.09
C LEU A 250 -4.53 -0.80 10.23
N TYR A 251 -5.41 0.16 9.93
CA TYR A 251 -6.17 0.85 10.96
C TYR A 251 -7.12 -0.09 11.71
N ALA A 252 -7.75 -1.04 11.01
CA ALA A 252 -8.62 -2.02 11.64
C ALA A 252 -7.85 -2.97 12.57
N PHE A 253 -6.68 -3.44 12.15
CA PHE A 253 -5.79 -4.27 12.97
C PHE A 253 -5.39 -3.56 14.26
N LEU A 254 -4.95 -2.31 14.17
CA LEU A 254 -4.53 -1.50 15.32
C LEU A 254 -5.65 -1.27 16.34
N LEU A 255 -6.91 -1.18 15.88
CA LEU A 255 -8.08 -0.97 16.73
C LEU A 255 -8.69 -2.27 17.30
N LEU A 256 -8.35 -3.42 16.73
CA LEU A 256 -8.86 -4.73 17.16
C LEU A 256 -8.04 -5.31 18.31
N GLU A 257 -6.72 -5.26 18.16
CA GLU A 257 -5.71 -5.68 19.13
C GLU A 257 -5.54 -4.61 20.20
#